data_AF-A0A4Q2YL57-F1
#
_entry.id   AF-A0A4Q2YL57-F1
#
_cell.length_a   1.000
_cell.length_b   1.000
_cell.length_c   1.000
_cell.angle_alpha   90.00
_cell.angle_beta   90.00
_cell.angle_gamma   90.00
#
_symmetry.space_group_name_H-M   'P 1'
#
loop_
_entity.id
_entity.type
_entity.pdbx_description
1 polymer ?
#
loop_
_entity_poly.entity_id
_entity_poly.type
_entity_poly.pdbx_seq_one_letter_code
_entity_poly.pdbx_strand_id
1 'polypeptide(L)'
;MKPNKTIWKRIAFAGAFLVLAVCSVAIWQKHDFCCGWADHYASRANELRSSAASPGLTLAEQKERLIAADWHETISGKYAAVANRPWRAYPGAPLITPDERQSVASRH
;
A
#
# COMPACT_ATOMS: atom_id res chain seq x y z
N MET A 1 -21.08 4.84 -50.33
CA MET A 1 -19.97 5.56 -49.64
C MET A 1 -18.97 4.52 -49.14
N LYS A 2 -17.75 4.45 -49.70
CA LYS A 2 -16.72 3.52 -49.19
C LYS A 2 -16.12 4.12 -47.90
N PRO A 3 -16.08 3.40 -46.76
CA PRO A 3 -15.48 3.93 -45.54
C PRO A 3 -13.99 4.21 -45.80
N ASN A 4 -13.58 5.44 -45.51
CA ASN A 4 -12.22 5.88 -45.75
C ASN A 4 -11.30 5.23 -44.69
N LYS A 5 -10.65 4.13 -45.05
CA LYS A 5 -9.86 3.28 -44.13
C LYS A 5 -8.84 4.06 -43.30
N THR A 6 -8.33 5.17 -43.83
CA THR A 6 -7.39 6.07 -43.16
C THR A 6 -8.01 6.80 -41.97
N ILE A 7 -9.28 7.19 -42.05
CA ILE A 7 -9.99 7.89 -40.97
C ILE A 7 -10.24 6.92 -39.80
N TRP A 8 -10.70 5.70 -40.09
CA TRP A 8 -10.92 4.66 -39.08
C TRP A 8 -9.64 4.27 -38.34
N LYS A 9 -8.52 4.15 -39.06
CA LYS A 9 -7.20 3.92 -38.44
C LYS A 9 -6.83 5.04 -37.47
N ARG A 10 -7.00 6.31 -37.87
CA ARG A 10 -6.70 7.48 -37.02
C ARG A 10 -7.57 7.49 -35.76
N ILE A 11 -8.88 7.21 -35.88
CA ILE A 11 -9.79 7.11 -34.74
C ILE A 11 -9.35 5.99 -33.80
N ALA A 12 -9.00 4.81 -34.33
CA ALA A 12 -8.54 3.69 -33.52
C ALA A 12 -7.25 4.00 -32.75
N PHE A 13 -6.26 4.64 -33.40
CA PHE A 13 -5.02 5.06 -32.72
C PHE A 13 -5.28 6.12 -31.65
N ALA A 14 -6.11 7.13 -31.94
CA ALA A 14 -6.47 8.15 -30.97
C ALA A 14 -7.21 7.55 -29.75
N GLY A 15 -8.15 6.62 -30.00
CA GLY A 15 -8.85 5.91 -28.95
C GLY A 15 -7.92 5.05 -28.09
N ALA A 16 -7.02 4.28 -28.72
CA ALA A 16 -6.03 3.47 -28.00
C ALA A 16 -5.10 4.33 -27.14
N PHE A 17 -4.64 5.47 -27.67
CA PHE A 17 -3.80 6.42 -26.92
C PHE A 17 -4.54 6.99 -25.71
N LEU A 18 -5.81 7.37 -25.87
CA LEU A 18 -6.62 7.88 -24.76
C LEU A 18 -6.79 6.83 -23.65
N VAL A 19 -7.09 5.57 -24.01
CA VAL A 19 -7.22 4.47 -23.04
C VAL A 19 -5.91 4.26 -22.29
N LEU A 20 -4.77 4.22 -23.00
CA LEU A 20 -3.46 4.07 -22.37
C LEU A 20 -3.14 5.21 -21.41
N ALA A 21 -3.45 6.46 -21.77
CA ALA A 21 -3.24 7.61 -20.91
C ALA A 21 -4.08 7.49 -19.62
N VAL A 22 -5.36 7.17 -19.73
CA VAL A 22 -6.26 6.99 -18.57
C VAL A 22 -5.77 5.86 -17.67
N CYS A 23 -5.41 4.70 -18.24
CA CYS A 23 -4.88 3.57 -17.47
C CYS A 23 -3.56 3.94 -16.76
N SER A 24 -2.67 4.69 -17.43
CA SER A 24 -1.39 5.10 -16.85
C SER A 24 -1.59 6.05 -15.67
N VAL A 25 -2.52 7.01 -15.77
CA VAL A 25 -2.87 7.91 -14.67
C VAL A 25 -3.46 7.13 -13.49
N ALA A 26 -4.37 6.18 -13.75
CA ALA A 26 -4.97 5.37 -12.69
C ALA A 26 -3.93 4.50 -11.97
N ILE A 27 -2.99 3.90 -12.72
CA ILE A 27 -1.87 3.13 -12.17
C ILE A 27 -0.97 4.01 -11.30
N TRP A 28 -0.66 5.22 -11.78
CA TRP A 28 0.19 6.17 -11.07
C TRP A 28 -0.47 6.68 -9.79
N GLN A 29 -1.75 7.06 -9.83
CA GLN A 29 -2.50 7.47 -8.64
C GLN A 29 -2.53 6.38 -7.58
N LYS A 30 -2.73 5.13 -8.00
CA LYS A 30 -2.70 3.98 -7.09
C LYS A 30 -1.32 3.74 -6.50
N HIS A 31 -0.27 3.83 -7.31
CA HIS A 31 1.10 3.73 -6.83
C HIS A 31 1.36 4.80 -5.75
N ASP A 32 1.05 6.05 -6.05
CA ASP A 32 1.28 7.20 -5.16
C ASP A 32 0.52 7.05 -3.83
N PHE A 33 -0.77 6.74 -3.91
CA PHE A 33 -1.60 6.48 -2.74
C PHE A 33 -1.03 5.35 -1.87
N CYS A 34 -0.67 4.22 -2.48
CA CYS A 34 -0.12 3.08 -1.74
C CYS A 34 1.27 3.38 -1.17
N CYS A 35 2.10 4.16 -1.86
CA CYS A 35 3.41 4.57 -1.35
C CYS A 35 3.24 5.46 -0.12
N GLY A 36 2.38 6.49 -0.19
CA GLY A 36 2.14 7.38 0.95
C GLY A 36 1.63 6.66 2.19
N TRP A 37 0.74 5.66 2.02
CA TRP A 37 0.30 4.83 3.14
C TRP A 37 1.41 3.92 3.66
N ALA A 38 2.21 3.30 2.79
CA ALA A 38 3.34 2.48 3.22
C ALA A 38 4.30 3.29 4.09
N ASP A 39 4.64 4.50 3.66
CA ASP A 39 5.54 5.41 4.39
C ASP A 39 4.93 5.89 5.71
N HIS A 40 3.64 6.25 5.71
CA HIS A 40 2.93 6.63 6.93
C HIS A 40 2.97 5.52 7.98
N TYR A 41 2.64 4.29 7.60
CA TYR A 41 2.66 3.14 8.50
C TYR A 41 4.08 2.79 8.97
N ALA A 42 5.09 2.90 8.10
CA ALA A 42 6.49 2.70 8.48
C ALA A 42 6.97 3.76 9.49
N SER A 43 6.64 5.03 9.25
CA SER A 43 6.93 6.12 10.19
C SER A 43 6.29 5.85 11.55
N ARG A 44 5.02 5.43 11.56
CA ARG A 44 4.31 5.13 12.80
C ARG A 44 4.92 3.95 13.55
N ALA A 45 5.36 2.90 12.85
CA ALA A 45 6.07 1.78 13.47
C ALA A 45 7.37 2.25 14.15
N ASN A 46 8.13 3.12 13.49
CA ASN A 46 9.36 3.69 14.06
C ASN A 46 9.08 4.57 15.28
N GLU A 47 8.06 5.43 15.24
CA GLU A 47 7.63 6.23 16.39
C GLU A 47 7.24 5.37 17.59
N LEU A 48 6.55 4.24 17.36
CA LEU A 48 6.15 3.31 18.41
C LEU A 48 7.37 2.60 19.01
N ARG A 49 8.33 2.17 18.18
CA ARG A 49 9.60 1.57 18.64
C ARG A 49 10.43 2.56 19.46
N SER A 50 10.58 3.80 18.99
CA SER A 50 11.29 4.83 19.74
C SER A 50 10.57 5.13 21.06
N SER A 51 9.23 5.18 21.03
CA SER A 51 8.40 5.40 22.21
C SER A 51 8.44 4.23 23.19
N ALA A 52 8.72 3.00 22.75
CA ALA A 52 8.90 1.84 23.62
C ALA A 52 10.24 1.89 24.38
N ALA A 53 11.24 2.59 23.85
CA ALA A 53 12.54 2.79 24.50
C ALA A 53 12.53 3.93 25.56
N SER A 54 11.40 4.63 25.73
CA SER A 54 11.32 5.77 26.65
C SER A 54 11.44 5.33 28.12
N PRO A 55 12.25 6.04 28.94
CA PRO A 55 12.33 5.77 30.36
C PRO A 55 10.98 6.08 31.03
N GLY A 56 10.55 5.19 31.93
CA GLY A 56 9.31 5.34 32.69
C GLY A 56 8.12 4.47 32.24
N LEU A 57 8.27 3.70 31.16
CA LEU A 57 7.27 2.71 30.75
C LEU A 57 7.44 1.40 31.52
N THR A 58 6.31 0.82 31.93
CA THR A 58 6.27 -0.56 32.41
C THR A 58 6.60 -1.54 31.30
N LEU A 59 7.07 -2.74 31.65
CA LEU A 59 7.36 -3.80 30.68
C LEU A 59 6.15 -4.14 29.79
N ALA A 60 4.94 -4.11 30.37
CA ALA A 60 3.71 -4.37 29.64
C ALA A 60 3.43 -3.31 28.57
N GLU A 61 3.61 -2.03 28.90
CA GLU A 61 3.40 -0.92 27.95
C GLU A 61 4.48 -0.91 26.86
N GLN A 62 5.73 -1.24 27.19
CA GLN A 62 6.79 -1.40 26.19
C GLN A 62 6.42 -2.50 25.19
N LYS A 63 5.99 -3.67 25.70
CA LYS A 63 5.53 -4.80 24.88
C LYS A 63 4.34 -4.44 23.99
N GLU A 64 3.35 -3.74 24.52
CA GLU A 64 2.19 -3.28 23.76
C GLU A 64 2.60 -2.36 22.59
N ARG A 65 3.52 -1.41 22.85
CA ARG A 65 4.05 -0.51 21.82
C ARG A 65 4.82 -1.25 20.74
N LEU A 66 5.61 -2.26 21.10
CA LEU A 66 6.34 -3.07 20.13
C LEU A 66 5.42 -3.95 19.28
N ILE A 67 4.40 -4.57 19.89
CA ILE A 67 3.37 -5.33 19.15
C ILE A 67 2.64 -4.41 18.16
N ALA A 68 2.24 -3.21 18.61
CA ALA A 68 1.61 -2.22 17.74
C ALA A 68 2.55 -1.81 16.60
N ALA A 69 3.84 -1.58 16.88
CA ALA A 69 4.82 -1.24 15.86
C ALA A 69 4.93 -2.33 14.77
N ASP A 70 4.96 -3.60 15.16
CA ASP A 70 5.04 -4.72 14.23
C ASP A 70 3.76 -4.88 13.40
N TRP A 71 2.59 -4.54 13.96
CA TRP A 71 1.36 -4.43 13.16
C TRP A 71 1.45 -3.31 12.12
N HIS A 72 1.89 -2.12 12.52
CA HIS A 72 2.07 -1.01 11.58
C HIS A 72 3.08 -1.35 10.48
N GLU A 73 4.19 -2.02 10.80
CA GLU A 73 5.16 -2.49 9.81
C GLU A 73 4.56 -3.54 8.84
N THR A 74 3.76 -4.47 9.36
CA THR A 74 3.05 -5.45 8.52
C THR A 74 2.09 -4.76 7.55
N ILE A 75 1.34 -3.76 8.01
CA ILE A 75 0.46 -2.96 7.14
C ILE A 75 1.26 -2.18 6.10
N SER A 76 2.36 -1.56 6.50
CA SER A 76 3.28 -0.85 5.60
C SER A 76 3.74 -1.76 4.46
N GLY A 77 4.20 -2.97 4.78
CA GLY A 77 4.63 -3.96 3.79
C GLY A 77 3.53 -4.34 2.79
N LYS A 78 2.27 -4.43 3.23
CA LYS A 78 1.13 -4.70 2.32
C LYS A 78 0.91 -3.57 1.34
N TYR A 79 0.94 -2.32 1.80
CA TYR A 79 0.81 -1.15 0.93
C TYR A 79 2.01 -1.02 -0.02
N ALA A 80 3.24 -1.21 0.47
CA ALA A 80 4.45 -1.21 -0.34
C ALA A 80 4.40 -2.29 -1.45
N ALA A 81 3.84 -3.47 -1.17
CA ALA A 81 3.69 -4.53 -2.16
C ALA A 81 2.71 -4.16 -3.29
N VAL A 82 1.72 -3.31 -3.02
CA VAL A 82 0.80 -2.78 -4.04
C VAL A 82 1.42 -1.59 -4.76
N ALA A 83 2.13 -0.70 -4.07
CA ALA A 83 2.86 0.40 -4.69
C ALA A 83 3.84 -0.12 -5.75
N ASN A 84 4.66 -1.12 -5.41
CA ASN A 84 5.61 -1.74 -6.33
C ASN A 84 4.94 -2.53 -7.48
N ARG A 85 3.68 -2.92 -7.32
CA ARG A 85 2.93 -3.72 -8.31
C ARG A 85 1.47 -3.25 -8.37
N PRO A 86 1.19 -2.08 -8.99
CA PRO A 86 -0.13 -1.42 -8.90
C PRO A 86 -1.29 -2.21 -9.51
N TRP A 87 -1.01 -3.25 -10.30
CA TRP A 87 -2.02 -4.18 -10.81
C TRP A 87 -2.57 -5.14 -9.74
N ARG A 88 -1.90 -5.30 -8.58
CA ARG A 88 -2.42 -6.09 -7.45
C ARG A 88 -3.65 -5.43 -6.84
N ALA A 89 -4.56 -6.20 -6.26
CA ALA A 89 -5.65 -5.63 -5.46
C ALA A 89 -5.09 -4.80 -4.29
N TYR A 90 -5.83 -3.78 -3.86
CA TYR A 90 -5.53 -3.09 -2.60
C TYR A 90 -5.54 -4.08 -1.42
N PRO A 91 -4.83 -3.79 -0.32
CA PRO A 91 -4.90 -4.61 0.88
C PRO A 91 -6.36 -4.80 1.33
N GLY A 92 -6.76 -6.04 1.57
CA GLY A 92 -8.11 -6.37 2.02
C GLY A 92 -8.34 -6.01 3.49
N ALA A 93 -9.60 -5.82 3.87
CA ALA A 93 -10.00 -5.69 5.27
C ALA A 93 -10.29 -7.08 5.87
N PRO A 94 -9.88 -7.35 7.13
CA PRO A 94 -9.07 -6.48 8.00
C PRO A 94 -7.62 -6.36 7.52
N LEU A 95 -7.01 -5.18 7.71
CA LEU A 95 -5.63 -4.90 7.28
C LEU A 95 -4.58 -5.80 7.94
N ILE A 96 -4.89 -6.33 9.13
CA ILE A 96 -4.13 -7.38 9.82
C ILE A 96 -5.03 -8.60 9.97
N THR A 97 -4.60 -9.73 9.45
CA THR A 97 -5.33 -11.01 9.54
C THR A 97 -5.17 -11.63 10.93
N PRO A 98 -6.08 -12.53 11.36
CA PRO A 98 -5.92 -13.25 12.63
C PRO A 98 -4.57 -13.97 12.75
N ASP A 99 -4.11 -14.60 11.66
CA ASP A 99 -2.82 -15.32 11.63
C ASP A 99 -1.63 -14.38 11.85
N GLU A 100 -1.68 -13.18 11.26
CA GLU A 100 -0.65 -12.15 11.47
C GLU A 100 -0.67 -11.63 12.90
N ARG A 101 -1.85 -11.47 13.52
CA ARG A 101 -1.94 -11.10 14.94
C ARG A 101 -1.27 -12.16 15.81
N GLN A 102 -1.54 -13.43 15.55
CA GLN A 102 -0.95 -14.54 16.29
C GLN A 102 0.56 -14.62 16.08
N SER A 103 1.04 -14.41 14.84
CA SER A 103 2.47 -14.39 14.52
C SER A 103 3.22 -13.23 15.19
N VAL A 104 2.59 -12.06 15.34
CA VAL A 104 3.21 -10.93 16.06
C VAL A 104 3.17 -11.15 17.56
N ALA A 105 2.05 -11.65 18.10
CA ALA A 105 1.92 -11.95 19.52
C ALA A 105 2.93 -13.01 20.01
N SER A 106 3.35 -13.95 19.15
CA SER A 106 4.34 -14.97 19.51
C SER A 106 5.79 -14.49 19.51
N ARG A 107 6.08 -13.28 18.99
CA ARG A 107 7.43 -12.69 18.96
C ARG A 107 7.78 -11.88 20.21
N HIS A 108 6.79 -11.53 21.03
CA HIS A 108 6.92 -10.69 22.22
C HIS A 108 6.39 -11.40 23.45
#